data_AF-A0A2G6THQ7-F1
#
_entry.id   AF-A0A2G6THQ7-F1
#
_cell.length_a   1.000
_cell.length_b   1.000
_cell.length_c   1.000
_cell.angle_alpha   90.00
_cell.angle_beta   90.00
_cell.angle_gamma   90.00
#
_symmetry.space_group_name_H-M   'P 1'
#
loop_
_entity.id
_entity.type
_entity.pdbx_description
1 polymer ?
#
loop_
_entity_poly.entity_id
_entity_poly.type
_entity_poly.pdbx_seq_one_letter_code
_entity_poly.pdbx_strand_id
1 'polypeptide(L)'
;MKRILLIIIVLFSTSCRLTQHYTKYIDKNQYGRLHLKNMKFEKSFTKEMMNKIEADAIYVNYYENNSINLIGYSYLRFFKFGQFATFHSKTENANINDIQKASVVGYYNIKNGILLLELPNTSFSKAGKRSIRKFVIAGDTLKLKEKIKSNETETIFTKVKIKEIAPVLPDW
;
A
#
# COMPACT_ATOMS: atom_id res chain seq x y z
N MET A 1 6.71 -47.91 25.80
CA MET A 1 5.76 -47.35 24.80
C MET A 1 5.00 -46.11 25.27
N LYS A 2 4.46 -46.04 26.50
CA LYS A 2 3.67 -44.88 26.99
C LYS A 2 4.40 -43.51 26.99
N ARG A 3 5.73 -43.47 27.14
CA ARG A 3 6.52 -42.21 27.15
C ARG A 3 6.77 -41.60 25.77
N ILE A 4 6.83 -42.41 24.71
CA ILE A 4 7.08 -41.94 23.34
C ILE A 4 5.82 -41.24 22.78
N LEU A 5 4.64 -41.76 23.13
CA LEU A 5 3.36 -41.17 22.74
C LEU A 5 3.18 -39.74 23.30
N LEU A 6 3.67 -39.49 24.52
CA LEU A 6 3.57 -38.19 25.18
C LEU A 6 4.43 -37.12 24.51
N ILE A 7 5.62 -37.50 24.02
CA ILE A 7 6.54 -36.59 23.32
C ILE A 7 5.97 -36.19 21.95
N ILE A 8 5.32 -37.12 21.25
CA ILE A 8 4.66 -36.85 19.96
C ILE A 8 3.49 -35.87 20.15
N ILE A 9 2.69 -36.00 21.22
CA ILE A 9 1.56 -35.10 21.51
C ILE A 9 2.04 -33.67 21.84
N VAL A 10 3.18 -33.52 22.54
CA VAL A 10 3.78 -32.20 22.82
C VAL A 10 4.33 -31.55 21.53
N LEU A 11 4.88 -32.34 20.61
CA LEU A 11 5.38 -31.83 19.32
C LEU A 11 4.25 -31.43 18.36
N PHE A 12 3.09 -32.10 18.39
CA PHE A 12 1.92 -31.71 17.58
C PHE A 12 1.16 -30.49 18.15
N SER A 13 1.14 -30.29 19.46
CA SER A 13 0.47 -29.13 20.07
C SER A 13 1.25 -27.81 19.89
N THR A 14 2.57 -27.88 19.67
CA THR A 14 3.42 -26.71 19.37
C THR A 14 3.41 -26.29 17.91
N SER A 15 3.12 -27.22 16.99
CA SER A 15 3.04 -26.94 15.54
C SER A 15 1.68 -26.38 15.11
N CYS A 16 0.61 -26.57 15.90
CA CYS A 16 -0.72 -26.01 15.60
C CYS A 16 -0.90 -24.53 15.96
N ARG A 17 0.00 -23.91 16.75
CA ARG A 17 -0.12 -22.49 17.15
C ARG A 17 0.50 -21.50 16.15
N LEU A 18 1.29 -21.94 15.17
CA LEU A 18 1.98 -21.06 14.23
C LEU A 18 1.14 -20.65 13.02
N THR A 19 0.04 -21.33 12.73
CA THR A 19 -0.79 -21.09 11.54
C THR A 19 -2.02 -20.21 11.78
N GLN A 20 -2.39 -19.93 13.04
CA GLN A 20 -3.61 -19.16 13.36
C GLN A 20 -3.49 -17.63 13.18
N HIS A 21 -2.29 -17.09 12.92
CA HIS A 21 -2.09 -15.64 12.85
C HIS A 21 -2.21 -15.02 11.44
N TYR A 22 -2.45 -15.81 10.38
CA TYR A 22 -2.38 -15.30 9.01
C TYR A 22 -3.67 -15.42 8.17
N THR A 23 -4.79 -15.87 8.75
CA THR A 23 -6.02 -16.17 7.97
C THR A 23 -7.12 -15.11 8.03
N LYS A 24 -6.95 -13.98 8.74
CA LYS A 24 -7.89 -12.86 8.61
C LYS A 24 -7.41 -11.91 7.52
N TYR A 25 -8.04 -12.00 6.35
CA TYR A 25 -8.07 -10.88 5.42
C TYR A 25 -8.48 -9.63 6.21
N ILE A 26 -7.60 -8.64 6.27
CA ILE A 26 -7.90 -7.37 6.91
C ILE A 26 -8.82 -6.62 5.94
N ASP A 27 -10.13 -6.76 6.12
CA ASP A 27 -11.15 -6.08 5.30
C ASP A 27 -11.11 -4.55 5.44
N LYS A 28 -10.48 -4.04 6.51
CA LYS A 28 -10.33 -2.62 6.81
C LYS A 28 -8.92 -2.30 7.28
N ASN A 29 -8.21 -1.40 6.62
CA ASN A 29 -6.85 -0.99 7.00
C ASN A 29 -6.82 -0.02 8.20
N GLN A 30 -7.56 -0.37 9.25
CA GLN A 30 -7.62 0.38 10.50
C GLN A 30 -6.24 0.40 11.17
N TYR A 31 -5.52 -0.71 11.14
CA TYR A 31 -4.19 -0.83 11.78
C TYR A 31 -3.13 0.01 11.09
N GLY A 32 -3.09 0.07 9.75
CA GLY A 32 -2.14 0.93 9.03
C GLY A 32 -2.39 2.41 9.26
N ARG A 33 -3.66 2.84 9.27
CA ARG A 33 -4.06 4.22 9.58
C ARG A 33 -3.71 4.61 11.01
N LEU A 34 -4.02 3.77 11.99
CA LEU A 34 -3.67 4.01 13.40
C LEU A 34 -2.15 4.06 13.60
N HIS A 35 -1.40 3.18 12.94
CA HIS A 35 0.05 3.18 13.01
C HIS A 35 0.64 4.48 12.45
N LEU A 36 0.11 4.99 11.34
CA LEU A 36 0.52 6.29 10.80
C LEU A 36 0.19 7.47 11.70
N LYS A 37 -0.99 7.54 12.33
CA LYS A 37 -1.30 8.60 13.31
C LYS A 37 -0.26 8.67 14.43
N ASN A 38 0.24 7.51 14.85
CA ASN A 38 1.23 7.41 15.92
C ASN A 38 2.66 7.69 15.43
N MET A 39 2.92 7.58 14.13
CA MET A 39 4.23 7.81 13.54
C MET A 39 4.26 9.20 12.89
N LYS A 40 5.00 10.13 13.49
CA LYS A 40 5.14 11.54 13.07
C LYS A 40 5.80 11.74 11.68
N PHE A 41 5.29 11.10 10.63
CA PHE A 41 5.81 11.14 9.25
C PHE A 41 5.35 12.37 8.46
N GLU A 42 4.34 13.10 8.96
CA GLU A 42 3.85 14.37 8.42
C GLU A 42 4.99 15.38 8.13
N LYS A 43 6.10 15.29 8.86
CA LYS A 43 7.21 16.27 8.84
C LYS A 43 7.94 16.44 7.50
N SER A 44 7.77 15.56 6.51
CA SER A 44 8.52 15.69 5.24
C SER A 44 7.78 16.48 4.16
N PHE A 45 6.45 16.59 4.24
CA PHE A 45 5.64 17.30 3.25
C PHE A 45 5.78 18.82 3.40
N THR A 46 5.86 19.53 2.27
CA THR A 46 5.85 21.00 2.24
C THR A 46 4.71 21.50 1.36
N LYS A 47 4.13 22.65 1.69
CA LYS A 47 3.01 23.26 0.93
C LYS A 47 3.34 23.46 -0.55
N GLU A 48 4.62 23.70 -0.89
CA GLU A 48 5.10 23.85 -2.27
C GLU A 48 4.91 22.58 -3.13
N MET A 49 4.73 21.42 -2.51
CA MET A 49 4.52 20.15 -3.21
C MET A 49 3.07 19.92 -3.61
N MET A 50 2.13 20.67 -3.04
CA MET A 50 0.70 20.53 -3.29
C MET A 50 0.34 20.64 -4.76
N ASN A 51 1.07 21.48 -5.50
CA ASN A 51 0.80 21.77 -6.91
C ASN A 51 1.60 20.88 -7.87
N LYS A 52 2.44 19.98 -7.36
CA LYS A 52 3.28 19.09 -8.18
C LYS A 52 2.60 17.77 -8.53
N ILE A 53 1.40 17.53 -8.00
CA ILE A 53 0.59 16.36 -8.29
C ILE A 53 -0.90 16.72 -8.25
N GLU A 54 -1.68 16.13 -9.16
CA GLU A 54 -3.13 16.33 -9.22
C GLU A 54 -3.81 15.46 -8.15
N ALA A 55 -4.32 16.10 -7.09
CA ALA A 55 -5.05 15.43 -6.03
C ALA A 55 -6.51 15.09 -6.41
N ASP A 56 -6.98 15.64 -7.53
CA ASP A 56 -8.27 15.38 -8.19
C ASP A 56 -8.16 14.32 -9.31
N ALA A 57 -7.06 13.57 -9.36
CA ALA A 57 -6.88 12.43 -10.25
C ALA A 57 -6.57 11.14 -9.48
N ILE A 58 -6.74 10.00 -10.17
CA ILE A 58 -6.28 8.70 -9.67
C ILE A 58 -5.26 8.13 -10.63
N TYR A 59 -4.26 7.47 -10.08
CA TYR A 59 -3.24 6.78 -10.83
C TYR A 59 -3.54 5.29 -10.78
N VAL A 60 -3.73 4.65 -11.93
CA VAL A 60 -4.14 3.25 -12.06
C VAL A 60 -3.01 2.43 -12.64
N ASN A 61 -2.69 1.31 -12.00
CA ASN A 61 -1.82 0.28 -12.54
C ASN A 61 -2.62 -1.01 -12.70
N TYR A 62 -2.64 -1.54 -13.92
CA TYR A 62 -3.20 -2.85 -14.25
C TYR A 62 -2.09 -3.90 -14.29
N TYR A 63 -2.40 -5.07 -13.78
CA TYR A 63 -1.54 -6.25 -13.83
C TYR A 63 -2.37 -7.48 -14.18
N GLU A 64 -1.86 -8.28 -15.11
CA GLU A 64 -2.43 -9.56 -15.50
C GLU A 64 -1.35 -10.61 -15.59
N ASN A 65 -1.67 -11.80 -15.11
CA ASN A 65 -0.85 -12.99 -15.22
C ASN A 65 -1.70 -14.19 -15.64
N ASN A 66 -1.63 -14.48 -16.93
CA ASN A 66 -2.39 -15.54 -17.57
C ASN A 66 -2.02 -16.94 -17.06
N SER A 67 -0.76 -17.15 -16.61
CA SER A 67 -0.29 -18.45 -16.12
C SER A 67 -0.98 -18.90 -14.83
N ILE A 68 -1.50 -17.96 -14.04
CA ILE A 68 -2.21 -18.22 -12.77
C ILE A 68 -3.62 -17.62 -12.76
N ASN A 69 -4.13 -17.19 -13.92
CA ASN A 69 -5.42 -16.52 -14.08
C ASN A 69 -5.64 -15.39 -13.05
N LEU A 70 -4.63 -14.53 -12.88
CA LEU A 70 -4.65 -13.44 -11.92
C LEU A 70 -4.76 -12.10 -12.62
N ILE A 71 -5.83 -11.37 -12.34
CA ILE A 71 -6.04 -9.99 -12.76
C ILE A 71 -6.09 -9.10 -11.52
N GLY A 72 -5.43 -7.95 -11.59
CA GLY A 72 -5.37 -6.99 -10.50
C GLY A 72 -5.28 -5.56 -10.99
N TYR A 73 -5.97 -4.68 -10.27
CA TYR A 73 -5.92 -3.24 -10.42
C TYR A 73 -5.42 -2.63 -9.13
N SER A 74 -4.46 -1.72 -9.24
CA SER A 74 -3.96 -0.90 -8.15
C SER A 74 -4.28 0.56 -8.43
N TYR A 75 -4.96 1.21 -7.50
CA TYR A 75 -5.34 2.61 -7.60
C TYR A 75 -4.56 3.39 -6.57
N LEU A 76 -3.97 4.51 -6.96
CA LEU A 76 -3.22 5.40 -6.10
C LEU A 76 -3.90 6.77 -6.12
N ARG A 77 -4.36 7.19 -4.94
CA ARG A 77 -5.05 8.46 -4.70
C ARG A 77 -4.18 9.37 -3.87
N PHE A 78 -4.03 10.61 -4.32
CA PHE A 78 -3.35 11.67 -3.56
C PHE A 78 -4.35 12.61 -2.91
N PHE A 79 -3.95 13.19 -1.78
CA PHE A 79 -4.71 14.20 -1.07
C PHE A 79 -3.90 15.48 -0.96
N LYS A 80 -4.60 16.61 -0.92
CA LYS A 80 -4.04 17.95 -1.02
C LYS A 80 -2.95 18.25 0.03
N PHE A 81 -2.89 17.54 1.16
CA PHE A 81 -1.95 17.82 2.26
C PHE A 81 -0.87 16.75 2.44
N GLY A 82 -0.51 16.06 1.35
CA GLY A 82 0.62 15.14 1.39
C GLY A 82 0.25 13.72 1.79
N GLN A 83 -1.02 13.40 2.06
CA GLN A 83 -1.44 12.01 2.26
C GLN A 83 -1.69 11.31 0.93
N PHE A 84 -1.55 9.98 0.93
CA PHE A 84 -2.01 9.13 -0.17
C PHE A 84 -2.69 7.88 0.36
N ALA A 85 -3.52 7.27 -0.49
CA ALA A 85 -4.12 5.96 -0.26
C ALA A 85 -3.97 5.08 -1.50
N THR A 86 -3.67 3.80 -1.30
CA THR A 86 -3.75 2.79 -2.36
C THR A 86 -4.96 1.90 -2.15
N PHE A 87 -5.56 1.47 -3.25
CA PHE A 87 -6.65 0.48 -3.27
C PHE A 87 -6.25 -0.65 -4.22
N HIS A 88 -6.62 -1.88 -3.89
CA HIS A 88 -6.47 -3.02 -4.81
C HIS A 88 -7.83 -3.63 -5.09
N SER A 89 -8.06 -4.02 -6.35
CA SER A 89 -9.26 -4.72 -6.77
C SER A 89 -8.93 -5.76 -7.82
N LYS A 90 -9.76 -6.78 -7.94
CA LYS A 90 -9.72 -7.73 -9.07
C LYS A 90 -10.48 -7.20 -10.29
N THR A 91 -11.21 -6.10 -10.13
CA THR A 91 -12.03 -5.45 -11.17
C THR A 91 -11.66 -3.97 -11.31
N GLU A 92 -12.10 -3.36 -12.40
CA GLU A 92 -11.94 -1.92 -12.68
C GLU A 92 -12.70 -1.00 -11.71
N ASN A 93 -13.48 -1.56 -10.78
CA ASN A 93 -14.44 -0.84 -9.96
C ASN A 93 -14.06 -0.81 -8.46
N ALA A 94 -12.89 -0.27 -8.13
CA ALA A 94 -12.56 -0.01 -6.72
C ALA A 94 -13.31 1.23 -6.21
N ASN A 95 -13.96 1.12 -5.04
CA ASN A 95 -14.49 2.30 -4.36
C ASN A 95 -13.36 3.09 -3.68
N ILE A 96 -12.69 3.92 -4.46
CA ILE A 96 -11.59 4.81 -4.05
C ILE A 96 -12.02 5.96 -3.10
N ASN A 97 -13.32 6.15 -2.91
CA ASN A 97 -13.88 7.17 -2.01
C ASN A 97 -14.04 6.61 -0.58
N ASP A 98 -14.16 5.30 -0.44
CA ASP A 98 -14.17 4.65 0.87
C ASP A 98 -12.73 4.42 1.37
N ILE A 99 -12.14 5.46 1.96
CA ILE A 99 -10.77 5.40 2.51
C ILE A 99 -10.55 4.30 3.56
N GLN A 100 -11.61 3.72 4.14
CA GLN A 100 -11.48 2.60 5.06
C GLN A 100 -11.03 1.31 4.35
N LYS A 101 -11.32 1.21 3.04
CA LYS A 101 -10.93 0.10 2.16
C LYS A 101 -9.56 0.28 1.51
N ALA A 102 -8.85 1.36 1.83
CA ALA A 102 -7.49 1.57 1.32
C ALA A 102 -6.56 0.45 1.82
N SER A 103 -5.90 -0.27 0.92
CA SER A 103 -4.96 -1.35 1.26
C SER A 103 -3.70 -0.84 1.96
N VAL A 104 -3.23 0.34 1.54
CA VAL A 104 -2.08 1.04 2.13
C VAL A 104 -2.42 2.52 2.18
N VAL A 105 -1.96 3.17 3.22
CA VAL A 105 -2.03 4.62 3.39
C VAL A 105 -0.64 5.13 3.73
N GLY A 106 -0.40 6.41 3.55
CA GLY A 106 0.89 7.02 3.86
C GLY A 106 0.95 8.49 3.53
N TYR A 107 2.18 8.99 3.48
CA TYR A 107 2.53 10.36 3.10
C TYR A 107 3.37 10.36 1.83
N TYR A 108 3.21 11.38 0.99
CA TYR A 108 4.00 11.56 -0.20
C TYR A 108 4.79 12.87 -0.14
N ASN A 109 5.87 12.89 -0.92
CA ASN A 109 6.78 14.01 -1.03
C ASN A 109 7.34 14.05 -2.45
N ILE A 110 7.60 15.23 -3.02
CA ILE A 110 8.15 15.36 -4.38
C ILE A 110 9.43 16.19 -4.35
N LYS A 111 10.57 15.52 -4.58
CA LYS A 111 11.91 16.14 -4.60
C LYS A 111 12.61 15.85 -5.92
N ASN A 112 13.12 16.89 -6.58
CA ASN A 112 13.88 16.77 -7.84
C ASN A 112 13.16 15.93 -8.91
N GLY A 113 11.84 16.14 -9.07
CA GLY A 113 11.01 15.38 -10.02
C GLY A 113 10.71 13.92 -9.62
N ILE A 114 11.11 13.49 -8.42
CA ILE A 114 10.86 12.15 -7.91
C ILE A 114 9.77 12.21 -6.85
N LEU A 115 8.71 11.43 -7.06
CA LEU A 115 7.68 11.15 -6.07
C LEU A 115 8.19 10.10 -5.08
N LEU A 116 8.11 10.42 -3.80
CA LEU A 116 8.47 9.57 -2.67
C LEU A 116 7.20 9.22 -1.94
N LEU A 117 6.86 7.94 -1.82
CA LEU A 117 5.77 7.46 -0.98
C LEU A 117 6.36 6.88 0.30
N GLU A 118 6.09 7.53 1.43
CA GLU A 118 6.46 7.11 2.77
C GLU A 118 5.31 6.29 3.37
N LEU A 119 5.58 5.03 3.69
CA LEU A 119 4.63 4.10 4.30
C LEU A 119 5.27 3.33 5.45
N PRO A 120 4.48 2.73 6.35
CA PRO A 120 5.00 1.83 7.37
C PRO A 120 5.78 0.66 6.74
N ASN A 121 6.87 0.26 7.38
CA ASN A 121 7.57 -0.95 6.98
C ASN A 121 6.77 -2.18 7.45
N THR A 122 6.45 -3.08 6.52
CA THR A 122 5.67 -4.29 6.80
C THR A 122 6.53 -5.46 7.30
N SER A 123 7.86 -5.34 7.27
CA SER A 123 8.76 -6.36 7.80
C SER A 123 8.82 -6.30 9.33
N PHE A 124 8.64 -7.45 9.99
CA PHE A 124 8.68 -7.55 11.45
C PHE A 124 9.98 -6.98 12.05
N SER A 125 11.13 -7.27 11.43
CA SER A 125 12.45 -6.78 11.88
C SER A 125 12.65 -5.27 11.70
N LYS A 126 11.73 -4.61 10.99
CA LYS A 126 11.74 -3.17 10.72
C LYS A 126 10.42 -2.51 11.14
N ALA A 127 9.62 -3.17 11.99
CA ALA A 127 8.40 -2.59 12.54
C ALA A 127 8.71 -1.23 13.18
N GLY A 128 7.83 -0.25 12.97
CA GLY A 128 8.08 1.11 13.46
C GLY A 128 9.10 1.93 12.64
N LYS A 129 9.62 1.42 11.52
CA LYS A 129 10.42 2.20 10.56
C LYS A 129 9.59 2.57 9.34
N ARG A 130 10.01 3.62 8.61
CA ARG A 130 9.45 3.96 7.30
C ARG A 130 10.07 3.15 6.17
N SER A 131 9.26 2.86 5.16
CA SER A 131 9.69 2.42 3.83
C SER A 131 9.38 3.53 2.84
N ILE A 132 10.28 3.77 1.89
CA ILE A 132 10.13 4.81 0.87
C ILE A 132 10.11 4.14 -0.50
N ARG A 133 8.99 4.26 -1.21
CA ARG A 133 8.91 3.90 -2.63
C ARG A 133 9.14 5.13 -3.48
N LYS A 134 9.96 5.01 -4.54
CA LYS A 134 10.34 6.13 -5.40
C LYS A 134 9.75 5.95 -6.79
N PHE A 135 9.10 6.98 -7.32
CA PHE A 135 8.55 7.01 -8.66
C PHE A 135 9.09 8.22 -9.43
N VAL A 136 9.39 8.01 -10.71
CA VAL A 136 9.63 9.09 -11.66
C VAL A 136 8.28 9.57 -12.17
N ILE A 137 8.07 10.88 -12.14
CA ILE A 137 6.88 11.53 -12.71
C ILE A 137 7.19 11.85 -14.18
N ALA A 138 6.41 11.29 -15.11
CA ALA A 138 6.60 11.51 -16.55
C ALA A 138 5.23 11.73 -17.22
N GLY A 139 4.87 13.00 -17.41
CA GLY A 139 3.55 13.39 -17.92
C GLY A 139 2.44 12.82 -17.04
N ASP A 140 1.58 12.01 -17.64
CA ASP A 140 0.46 11.35 -16.96
C ASP A 140 0.83 10.01 -16.30
N THR A 141 2.12 9.68 -16.18
CA THR A 141 2.57 8.40 -15.62
C THR A 141 3.45 8.54 -14.39
N LEU A 142 3.35 7.56 -13.49
CA LEU A 142 4.25 7.35 -12.36
C LEU A 142 4.94 6.00 -12.54
N LYS A 143 6.25 6.03 -12.82
CA LYS A 143 7.04 4.83 -13.08
C LYS A 143 7.95 4.53 -11.89
N LEU A 144 7.89 3.30 -11.37
CA LEU A 144 8.73 2.90 -10.24
C LEU A 144 10.22 3.02 -10.62
N LYS A 145 10.99 3.78 -9.83
CA LYS A 145 12.38 4.13 -10.15
C LYS A 145 13.33 2.93 -10.00
N GLU A 146 13.07 2.06 -9.04
CA GLU A 146 13.92 0.91 -8.70
C GLU A 146 13.05 -0.35 -8.65
N LYS A 147 13.38 -1.38 -9.44
CA LYS A 147 12.72 -2.69 -9.32
C LYS A 147 13.09 -3.31 -7.98
N ILE A 148 12.11 -3.81 -7.24
CA ILE A 148 12.35 -4.44 -5.92
C ILE A 148 13.00 -5.82 -6.12
N LYS A 149 12.72 -6.49 -7.25
CA LYS A 149 13.35 -7.76 -7.66
C LYS A 149 13.66 -7.78 -9.16
N SER A 150 14.70 -8.51 -9.55
CA SER A 150 15.16 -8.62 -10.95
C SER A 150 14.08 -9.09 -11.93
N ASN A 151 13.11 -9.88 -11.46
CA ASN A 151 12.08 -10.52 -12.28
C ASN A 151 10.71 -9.84 -12.19
N GLU A 152 10.59 -8.69 -11.52
CA GLU A 152 9.33 -7.96 -11.49
C GLU A 152 9.12 -7.21 -12.81
N THR A 153 7.89 -7.28 -13.31
CA THR A 153 7.42 -6.41 -14.38
C THR A 153 7.47 -4.95 -13.94
N GLU A 154 7.63 -4.05 -14.90
CA GLU A 154 7.70 -2.63 -14.62
C GLU A 154 6.38 -2.12 -14.04
N THR A 155 6.40 -1.57 -12.82
CA THR A 155 5.21 -0.93 -12.24
C THR A 155 5.07 0.49 -12.79
N ILE A 156 4.06 0.70 -13.62
CA ILE A 156 3.68 2.00 -14.17
C ILE A 156 2.23 2.28 -13.79
N PHE A 157 1.99 3.40 -13.11
CA PHE A 157 0.64 3.91 -12.95
C PHE A 157 0.35 4.99 -14.00
N THR A 158 -0.85 4.96 -14.55
CA THR A 158 -1.35 5.95 -15.51
C THR A 158 -2.43 6.79 -14.85
N LYS A 159 -2.36 8.12 -15.01
CA LYS A 159 -3.32 9.08 -14.49
C LYS A 159 -4.63 8.93 -15.25
N VAL A 160 -5.73 8.82 -14.51
CA VAL A 160 -7.10 8.74 -15.01
C VAL A 160 -7.90 9.84 -14.31
N LYS A 161 -8.51 10.71 -15.12
CA LYS A 161 -9.49 11.68 -14.62
C LYS A 161 -10.79 10.94 -14.33
N ILE A 162 -11.38 11.23 -13.18
CA ILE A 162 -12.63 10.62 -12.76
C ILE A 162 -13.69 11.69 -12.62
N LYS A 163 -14.93 11.35 -12.97
CA LYS A 163 -16.06 12.29 -12.92
C LYS A 163 -16.36 12.78 -11.50
N GLU A 164 -16.12 11.95 -10.49
CA GLU A 164 -16.43 12.28 -9.10
C GLU A 164 -15.36 11.74 -8.15
N ILE A 165 -14.62 12.65 -7.52
CA ILE A 165 -13.75 12.37 -6.38
C ILE A 165 -14.36 13.05 -5.17
N ALA A 166 -14.89 12.25 -4.24
CA ALA A 166 -15.53 12.80 -3.06
C ALA A 166 -14.49 13.53 -2.18
N PRO A 167 -14.81 14.70 -1.60
CA PRO A 167 -13.93 15.40 -0.68
C PRO A 167 -13.85 14.64 0.64
N VAL A 168 -12.94 13.66 0.71
CA VAL A 168 -12.68 12.88 1.91
C VAL A 168 -11.45 13.43 2.59
N LEU A 169 -11.55 13.71 3.90
CA LEU A 169 -10.42 14.09 4.72
C LEU A 169 -9.73 12.82 5.24
N PRO A 170 -8.46 12.57 4.86
CA PRO A 170 -7.65 11.56 5.52
C PRO A 170 -7.60 11.84 7.02
N ASP A 171 -7.72 10.80 7.83
CA ASP A 171 -7.66 10.93 9.28
C ASP A 171 -6.30 10.54 9.87
N TRP A 172 -5.30 10.28 9.02
CA TRP A 172 -3.94 9.87 9.39
C TRP A 172 -2.90 10.90 9.01
#